data_AF-A0A7D5M6E3-F1
#
_entry.id   AF-A0A7D5M6E3-F1
#
_cell.length_a   1.000
_cell.length_b   1.000
_cell.length_c   1.000
_cell.angle_alpha   90.00
_cell.angle_beta   90.00
_cell.angle_gamma   90.00
#
_symmetry.space_group_name_H-M   'P 1'
#
loop_
_entity.id
_entity.type
_entity.pdbx_description
1 polymer ?
#
loop_
_entity_poly.entity_id
_entity_poly.type
_entity_poly.pdbx_seq_one_letter_code
_entity_poly.pdbx_strand_id
1 'polypeptide(L)'
;MPANGPVSLTRQTIYCFIPILNWYAAYNIRKFRKYLLIVIIVELSLGAMYASLIPEYDITGINKDGISEDINDLEINWTEMIFRTDHPSGLPIFLLILIVEYSITVFLIRKWSNQWNNQFK
;
A
#
# COMPACT_ATOMS: atom_id res chain seq x y z
N MET A 1 -22.14 2.26 10.52
CA MET A 1 -22.05 2.65 11.95
C MET A 1 -20.92 1.87 12.61
N PRO A 2 -20.15 2.44 13.56
CA PRO A 2 -19.20 1.68 14.37
C PRO A 2 -19.91 0.51 15.05
N ALA A 3 -19.18 -0.55 15.42
CA ALA A 3 -19.78 -1.65 16.14
C ALA A 3 -20.39 -1.13 17.46
N ASN A 4 -21.55 -1.65 17.85
CA ASN A 4 -22.20 -1.30 19.12
C ASN A 4 -21.77 -2.23 20.27
N GLY A 5 -20.75 -3.06 20.04
CA GLY A 5 -20.31 -4.09 20.98
C GLY A 5 -18.99 -4.74 20.57
N PRO A 6 -18.60 -5.85 21.22
CA PRO A 6 -17.35 -6.54 20.93
C PRO A 6 -17.34 -7.10 19.51
N VAL A 7 -16.16 -7.09 18.90
CA VAL A 7 -15.91 -7.59 17.54
C VAL A 7 -15.12 -8.90 17.60
N SER A 8 -15.41 -9.83 16.68
CA SER A 8 -14.64 -11.06 16.55
C SER A 8 -13.26 -10.79 15.95
N LEU A 9 -12.19 -11.16 16.66
CA LEU A 9 -10.81 -11.01 16.18
C LEU A 9 -10.56 -11.80 14.88
N THR A 10 -11.14 -13.00 14.77
CA THR A 10 -10.98 -13.87 13.60
C THR A 10 -11.61 -13.22 12.37
N ARG A 11 -12.83 -12.68 12.50
CA ARG A 11 -13.50 -11.98 11.38
C ARG A 11 -12.73 -10.74 10.95
N GLN A 12 -12.27 -9.94 11.92
CA GLN A 12 -11.48 -8.74 11.62
C GLN A 12 -10.18 -9.08 10.90
N THR A 13 -9.53 -10.19 11.27
CA THR A 13 -8.32 -10.68 10.58
C THR A 13 -8.60 -11.11 9.14
N ILE A 14 -9.70 -11.83 8.89
CA ILE A 14 -10.11 -12.22 7.54
C ILE A 14 -10.39 -10.97 6.68
N TYR A 15 -11.06 -9.97 7.27
CA TYR A 15 -11.38 -8.72 6.59
C TYR A 15 -10.14 -7.93 6.19
N CYS A 16 -9.02 -8.03 6.92
CA CYS A 16 -7.77 -7.36 6.55
C CYS A 16 -7.24 -7.76 5.16
N PHE A 17 -7.51 -8.98 4.70
CA PHE A 17 -7.02 -9.48 3.42
C PHE A 17 -7.84 -9.02 2.22
N ILE A 18 -9.00 -8.39 2.45
CA ILE A 18 -9.89 -7.91 1.39
C ILE A 18 -9.94 -6.38 1.49
N PRO A 19 -9.43 -5.62 0.51
CA PRO A 19 -9.23 -4.17 0.63
C PRO A 19 -10.46 -3.40 1.16
N ILE A 20 -11.63 -3.68 0.59
CA ILE A 20 -12.90 -3.05 0.99
C ILE A 20 -13.29 -3.44 2.42
N LEU A 21 -13.10 -4.72 2.79
CA LEU A 21 -13.44 -5.18 4.14
C LEU A 21 -12.43 -4.73 5.18
N ASN A 22 -11.19 -4.45 4.78
CA ASN A 22 -10.14 -3.93 5.64
C ASN A 22 -10.51 -2.52 6.14
N TRP A 23 -11.05 -1.69 5.24
CA TRP A 23 -11.60 -0.38 5.61
C TRP A 23 -12.80 -0.51 6.54
N TYR A 24 -13.71 -1.44 6.25
CA TYR A 24 -14.84 -1.76 7.12
C TYR A 24 -14.38 -2.22 8.51
N ALA A 25 -13.35 -3.07 8.58
CA ALA A 25 -12.76 -3.56 9.82
C ALA A 25 -12.24 -2.42 10.71
N ALA A 26 -11.47 -1.50 10.11
CA ALA A 26 -10.94 -0.32 10.80
C ALA A 26 -12.04 0.67 11.20
N TYR A 27 -13.10 0.79 10.39
CA TYR A 27 -14.28 1.62 10.68
C TYR A 27 -15.09 1.09 11.87
N ASN A 28 -15.28 -0.23 11.95
CA ASN A 28 -16.03 -0.86 13.05
C ASN A 28 -15.46 -0.57 14.44
N ILE A 29 -14.13 -0.38 14.54
CA ILE A 29 -13.43 -0.14 15.80
C ILE A 29 -13.00 1.34 15.99
N ARG A 30 -13.58 2.26 15.20
CA ARG A 30 -13.26 3.70 15.22
C ARG A 30 -11.77 4.04 15.04
N LYS A 31 -11.00 3.16 14.38
CA LYS A 31 -9.58 3.40 14.04
C LYS A 31 -9.37 3.77 12.58
N PHE A 32 -10.43 3.86 11.79
CA PHE A 32 -10.38 4.19 10.36
C PHE A 32 -9.45 5.35 10.03
N ARG A 33 -9.53 6.48 10.74
CA ARG A 33 -8.63 7.63 10.48
C ARG A 33 -7.16 7.32 10.73
N LYS A 34 -6.84 6.58 11.79
CA LYS A 34 -5.46 6.17 12.10
C LYS A 34 -4.96 5.15 11.09
N TYR A 35 -5.82 4.21 10.71
CA TYR A 35 -5.53 3.22 9.70
C TYR A 35 -5.27 3.85 8.33
N LEU A 36 -6.15 4.74 7.89
CA LEU A 36 -6.04 5.47 6.62
C LEU A 36 -4.75 6.28 6.54
N LEU A 37 -4.34 6.92 7.64
CA LEU A 37 -3.07 7.64 7.71
C LEU A 37 -1.87 6.68 7.55
N ILE A 38 -1.89 5.51 8.21
CA ILE A 38 -0.84 4.50 8.08
C ILE A 38 -0.77 3.97 6.65
N VAL A 39 -1.90 3.64 6.03
CA VAL A 39 -1.96 3.15 4.64
C VAL A 39 -1.39 4.18 3.67
N ILE A 40 -1.78 5.45 3.79
CA ILE A 40 -1.25 6.52 2.92
C ILE A 40 0.27 6.64 3.06
N ILE A 41 0.80 6.61 4.30
CA ILE A 41 2.25 6.69 4.52
C ILE A 41 2.96 5.49 3.88
N VAL A 42 2.43 4.28 4.04
CA VAL A 42 3.01 3.06 3.48
C VAL A 42 2.99 3.14 1.95
N GLU A 43 1.85 3.44 1.33
CA GLU A 43 1.74 3.53 -0.13
C GLU A 43 2.65 4.62 -0.72
N LEU A 44 2.74 5.80 -0.10
CA LEU A 44 3.65 6.87 -0.55
C LEU A 44 5.12 6.45 -0.42
N SER A 45 5.49 5.78 0.68
CA SER A 45 6.86 5.32 0.91
C SER A 45 7.25 4.25 -0.11
N LEU A 46 6.33 3.35 -0.43
CA LEU A 46 6.52 2.34 -1.46
C LEU A 46 6.64 2.97 -2.85
N GLY A 47 5.77 3.91 -3.20
CA GLY A 47 5.83 4.64 -4.47
C GLY A 47 7.17 5.36 -4.66
N ALA A 48 7.66 6.05 -3.63
CA ALA A 48 8.96 6.70 -3.65
C ALA A 48 10.13 5.70 -3.79
N MET A 49 10.06 4.56 -3.09
CA MET A 49 11.07 3.51 -3.20
C MET A 49 11.08 2.89 -4.60
N TYR A 50 9.91 2.59 -5.19
CA TYR A 50 9.83 2.12 -6.57
C TYR A 50 10.43 3.13 -7.54
N ALA A 51 10.08 4.42 -7.40
CA ALA A 51 10.64 5.48 -8.23
C ALA A 51 12.17 5.55 -8.12
N SER A 52 12.75 5.30 -6.94
CA SER A 52 14.21 5.29 -6.74
C SER A 52 14.93 4.06 -7.31
N LEU A 53 14.21 2.97 -7.56
CA LEU A 53 14.75 1.73 -8.15
C LEU A 53 14.73 1.75 -9.68
N ILE A 54 14.03 2.72 -10.28
CA ILE A 54 14.11 2.98 -11.72
C ILE A 54 15.50 3.57 -11.95
N PRO A 55 16.42 2.91 -12.67
CA PRO A 55 17.68 3.52 -13.02
C PRO A 55 17.37 4.84 -13.75
N GLU A 56 18.04 5.92 -13.33
CA GLU A 56 17.94 7.23 -13.99
C GLU A 56 17.91 6.99 -15.49
N TYR A 57 16.76 7.29 -16.10
CA TYR A 57 16.65 7.32 -17.56
C TYR A 57 17.78 8.22 -18.01
N ASP A 58 18.67 7.69 -18.84
CA ASP A 58 19.91 8.34 -19.23
C ASP A 58 19.60 9.74 -19.80
N ILE A 59 19.70 10.76 -18.94
CA ILE A 59 19.46 12.17 -19.29
C ILE A 59 20.55 12.64 -20.25
N THR A 60 21.57 11.81 -20.53
CA THR A 60 22.64 12.10 -21.49
C THR A 60 22.31 11.68 -22.93
N GLY A 61 21.12 11.09 -23.17
CA GLY A 61 20.62 10.81 -24.53
C GLY A 61 19.86 11.97 -25.20
N ILE A 62 19.64 13.10 -24.50
CA ILE A 62 19.03 14.28 -25.11
C ILE A 62 20.09 14.97 -25.98
N ASN A 63 20.18 14.55 -27.25
CA ASN A 63 20.59 15.47 -28.31
C ASN A 63 19.70 16.71 -28.17
N LYS A 64 20.32 17.83 -27.81
CA LYS A 64 19.68 19.12 -27.50
C LYS A 64 18.96 19.79 -28.68
N ASP A 65 18.72 19.06 -29.76
CA ASP A 65 18.32 19.61 -31.05
C ASP A 65 16.92 19.13 -31.50
N GLY A 66 16.11 18.55 -30.60
CA GLY A 66 14.79 17.99 -30.94
C GLY A 66 13.71 18.20 -29.88
N ILE A 67 13.74 19.31 -29.13
CA ILE A 67 12.66 19.64 -28.17
C ILE A 67 11.47 20.21 -28.94
N SER A 68 10.76 19.34 -29.65
CA SER A 68 9.41 19.58 -30.11
C SER A 68 8.73 18.23 -30.33
N GLU A 69 8.24 17.60 -29.28
CA GLU A 69 6.97 16.87 -29.32
C GLU A 69 6.55 16.45 -27.90
N ASP A 70 5.35 16.91 -27.57
CA ASP A 70 4.40 16.47 -26.55
C ASP A 70 4.89 15.86 -25.22
N ILE A 71 4.90 16.73 -24.21
CA ILE A 71 4.80 16.37 -22.79
C ILE A 71 3.48 15.59 -22.49
N ASN A 72 2.53 15.56 -23.42
CA ASN A 72 1.27 14.83 -23.31
C ASN A 72 1.39 13.31 -23.50
N ASP A 73 2.50 12.82 -24.06
CA ASP A 73 2.69 11.38 -24.36
C ASP A 73 3.48 10.64 -23.27
N LEU A 74 3.67 11.26 -22.09
CA LEU A 74 4.23 10.59 -20.91
C LEU A 74 3.18 9.67 -20.27
N GLU A 75 2.70 8.69 -21.03
CA GLU A 75 1.84 7.63 -20.52
C GLU A 75 2.71 6.72 -19.63
N ILE A 76 2.73 7.04 -18.33
CA ILE A 76 3.42 6.22 -17.33
C ILE A 76 2.71 4.87 -17.27
N ASN A 77 3.24 3.89 -18.00
CA ASN A 77 2.75 2.52 -17.98
C ASN A 77 3.21 1.84 -16.68
N TRP A 78 2.46 2.09 -15.60
CA TRP A 78 2.72 1.54 -14.26
C TRP A 78 2.88 0.02 -14.28
N THR A 79 2.18 -0.68 -15.18
CA THR A 79 2.26 -2.13 -15.31
C THR A 79 3.64 -2.55 -15.85
N GLU A 80 4.15 -1.89 -16.87
CA GLU A 80 5.48 -2.17 -17.40
C GLU A 80 6.59 -1.80 -16.41
N MET A 81 6.39 -0.73 -15.63
CA MET A 81 7.32 -0.31 -14.59
C MET A 81 7.39 -1.28 -13.40
N ILE A 82 6.25 -1.86 -12.99
CA ILE A 82 6.17 -2.84 -11.89
C ILE A 82 6.65 -4.24 -12.34
N PHE A 83 6.35 -4.62 -13.59
CA PHE A 83 6.67 -5.94 -14.13
C PHE A 83 7.87 -5.95 -15.08
N ARG A 84 8.70 -4.89 -15.10
CA ARG A 84 9.92 -4.85 -15.93
C ARG A 84 10.83 -6.01 -15.56
N THR A 85 10.82 -7.03 -16.41
CA THR A 85 11.49 -8.33 -16.22
C THR A 85 13.01 -8.26 -16.36
N ASP A 86 13.54 -7.10 -16.73
CA ASP A 86 14.94 -6.88 -17.07
C ASP A 86 15.84 -6.88 -15.82
N HIS A 87 15.24 -6.63 -14.64
CA HIS A 87 15.89 -6.79 -13.35
C HIS A 87 15.25 -7.95 -12.56
N PRO A 88 15.94 -9.09 -12.40
CA PRO A 88 15.39 -10.30 -11.76
C PRO A 88 15.04 -10.13 -10.26
N SER A 89 15.32 -8.97 -9.66
CA SER A 89 15.06 -8.65 -8.25
C SER A 89 13.71 -7.98 -7.97
N GLY A 90 13.01 -7.43 -8.97
CA GLY A 90 11.80 -6.62 -8.74
C GLY A 90 10.63 -7.40 -8.13
N LEU A 91 10.29 -8.55 -8.71
CA LEU A 91 9.18 -9.38 -8.25
C LEU A 91 9.40 -9.97 -6.83
N PRO A 92 10.58 -10.51 -6.48
CA PRO A 92 10.88 -10.90 -5.10
C PRO A 92 10.77 -9.75 -4.08
N ILE A 93 11.25 -8.55 -4.43
CA ILE A 93 11.16 -7.37 -3.56
C ILE A 93 9.69 -6.97 -3.35
N PHE A 94 8.89 -6.95 -4.41
CA PHE A 94 7.45 -6.68 -4.34
C PHE A 94 6.73 -7.67 -3.41
N LEU A 95 6.98 -8.98 -3.55
CA LEU A 95 6.38 -9.99 -2.68
C LEU A 95 6.80 -9.82 -1.22
N LEU A 96 8.07 -9.49 -0.95
CA LEU A 96 8.56 -9.24 0.40
C LEU A 96 7.88 -8.03 1.05
N ILE A 97 7.66 -6.96 0.28
CA ILE A 97 6.92 -5.78 0.71
C ILE A 97 5.49 -6.14 1.11
N LEU A 98 4.77 -6.87 0.24
CA LEU A 98 3.40 -7.30 0.53
C LEU A 98 3.34 -8.11 1.82
N ILE A 99 4.27 -9.05 2.03
CA ILE A 99 4.33 -9.87 3.23
C ILE A 99 4.49 -8.99 4.48
N VAL A 100 5.42 -8.03 4.46
CA VAL A 100 5.65 -7.10 5.58
C VAL A 100 4.42 -6.25 5.85
N GLU A 101 3.82 -5.67 4.80
CA GLU A 101 2.64 -4.81 4.90
C GLU A 101 1.43 -5.56 5.47
N TYR A 102 1.13 -6.75 4.96
CA TYR A 102 0.03 -7.57 5.47
C TYR A 102 0.27 -7.99 6.92
N SER A 103 1.52 -8.32 7.28
CA SER A 103 1.88 -8.67 8.66
C SER A 103 1.62 -7.51 9.64
N ILE A 104 2.02 -6.29 9.26
CA ILE A 104 1.77 -5.08 10.05
C ILE A 104 0.26 -4.80 10.16
N THR A 105 -0.47 -4.88 9.05
CA THR A 105 -1.92 -4.64 9.00
C THR A 105 -2.68 -5.60 9.91
N VAL A 106 -2.37 -6.90 9.82
CA VAL A 106 -2.98 -7.92 10.69
C VAL A 106 -2.67 -7.67 12.15
N PHE A 107 -1.41 -7.34 12.48
CA PHE A 107 -1.00 -7.02 13.85
C PHE A 107 -1.78 -5.82 14.41
N LEU A 108 -1.86 -4.72 13.67
CA LEU A 108 -2.55 -3.51 14.09
C LEU A 108 -4.05 -3.74 14.30
N ILE A 109 -4.72 -4.40 13.36
CA ILE A 109 -6.15 -4.69 13.47
C ILE A 109 -6.45 -5.61 14.65
N ARG A 110 -5.64 -6.66 14.88
CA ARG A 110 -5.83 -7.53 16.05
C ARG A 110 -5.61 -6.76 17.36
N LYS A 111 -4.55 -5.94 17.43
CA LYS A 111 -4.27 -5.10 18.60
C LYS A 111 -5.41 -4.13 18.88
N TRP A 112 -5.88 -3.41 17.88
CA TRP A 112 -6.96 -2.44 18.05
C TRP A 112 -8.31 -3.09 18.33
N SER A 113 -8.60 -4.24 17.73
CA SER A 113 -9.82 -5.00 18.00
C SER A 113 -9.84 -5.52 19.44
N ASN A 114 -8.69 -5.96 19.97
CA ASN A 114 -8.56 -6.30 21.39
C ASN A 114 -8.80 -5.08 22.30
N GLN A 115 -8.20 -3.93 21.97
CA GLN A 115 -8.41 -2.69 22.73
C GLN A 115 -9.88 -2.26 22.72
N TRP A 116 -10.57 -2.41 21.58
CA TRP A 116 -11.99 -2.14 21.44
C TRP A 116 -12.81 -3.08 22.33
N ASN A 117 -12.56 -4.38 22.26
CA ASN A 117 -13.31 -5.37 23.04
C ASN A 117 -13.16 -5.20 24.55
N ASN A 118 -12.00 -4.74 25.01
CA ASN A 118 -11.77 -4.48 26.44
C ASN A 118 -12.59 -3.30 26.97
N GLN A 119 -13.21 -2.48 26.13
CA GLN A 119 -14.15 -1.43 26.57
C GLN A 119 -15.52 -1.97 26.97
N PHE A 120 -15.80 -3.25 26.65
CA PHE A 120 -17.07 -3.93 26.91
C PHE A 120 -16.91 -5.08 27.93
N LYS A 121 -15.76 -5.17 28.57
CA LYS A 121 -15.50 -6.08 29.71
C LYS A 121 -15.57 -5.27 31.00
#